data_AF-A0A7T7HNC9-F1
#
_entry.id   AF-A0A7T7HNC9-F1
#
_cell.length_a   1.000
_cell.length_b   1.000
_cell.length_c   1.000
_cell.angle_alpha   90.00
_cell.angle_beta   90.00
_cell.angle_gamma   90.00
#
_symmetry.space_group_name_H-M   'P 1'
#
loop_
_entity.id
_entity.type
_entity.pdbx_description
1 polymer ?
#
loop_
_entity_poly.entity_id
_entity_poly.type
_entity_poly.pdbx_seq_one_letter_code
_entity_poly.pdbx_strand_id
1 'polypeptide(L)'
;MKLFLATAMLLAAAGSATAQEPINRYDIQDMTCNQVHGILDREGAAILRYPSPSGSGRILYDRYVDSPTICFGQGGHAVQRVVPTRDTKGCPTLSCRPGPPECDTLGFDMFYCDNDN
;
A
#
# COMPACT_ATOMS: atom_id res chain seq x y z
N MET A 1 33.32 21.70 43.27
CA MET A 1 31.87 21.44 43.21
C MET A 1 31.23 22.34 42.17
N LYS A 2 31.23 21.88 40.91
CA LYS A 2 30.60 22.42 39.69
C LYS A 2 31.18 21.53 38.59
N LEU A 3 30.40 21.12 37.59
CA LEU A 3 30.75 20.16 36.52
C LEU A 3 30.37 18.69 36.78
N PHE A 4 29.15 18.40 37.25
CA PHE A 4 28.58 17.04 37.11
C PHE A 4 27.05 17.10 36.90
N LEU A 5 26.55 17.95 36.00
CA LEU A 5 25.11 18.02 35.71
C LEU A 5 24.82 18.30 34.22
N ALA A 6 25.67 17.81 33.30
CA ALA A 6 25.48 18.09 31.86
C ALA A 6 25.59 16.83 30.98
N THR A 7 25.27 15.64 31.49
CA THR A 7 25.44 14.39 30.73
C THR A 7 24.24 13.44 30.76
N ALA A 8 23.08 13.89 31.25
CA ALA A 8 21.91 13.01 31.46
C ALA A 8 20.72 13.32 30.53
N MET A 9 20.95 13.81 29.32
CA MET A 9 19.86 14.10 28.37
C MET A 9 20.23 13.70 26.93
N LEU A 10 20.58 12.43 26.75
CA LEU A 10 20.68 11.78 25.44
C LEU A 10 20.14 10.35 25.54
N LEU A 11 18.91 10.18 26.00
CA LEU A 11 18.20 8.91 25.85
C LEU A 11 16.74 9.16 25.47
N ALA A 12 16.27 8.35 24.50
CA ALA A 12 14.89 8.22 24.03
C ALA A 12 14.44 9.19 22.91
N ALA A 13 15.14 9.14 21.78
CA ALA A 13 14.50 9.33 20.48
C ALA A 13 14.77 8.10 19.59
N ALA A 14 14.52 6.90 20.12
CA ALA A 14 14.36 5.72 19.27
C ALA A 14 12.96 5.82 18.67
N GLY A 15 12.81 6.60 17.60
CA GLY A 15 11.66 6.45 16.73
C GLY A 15 11.62 4.98 16.31
N SER A 16 10.46 4.34 16.46
CA SER A 16 10.22 3.01 15.94
C SER A 16 10.35 3.08 14.42
N ALA A 17 11.58 2.94 13.93
CA ALA A 17 11.85 2.53 12.56
C ALA A 17 11.29 1.11 12.49
N THR A 18 10.00 1.01 12.14
CA THR A 18 9.43 -0.26 11.70
C THR A 18 10.34 -0.70 10.56
N ALA A 19 11.05 -1.82 10.75
CA ALA A 19 11.83 -2.41 9.69
C ALA A 19 10.91 -2.49 8.47
N GLN A 20 11.25 -1.76 7.41
CA GLN A 20 10.51 -1.85 6.15
C GLN A 20 10.78 -3.26 5.65
N GLU A 21 9.82 -4.17 5.81
CA GLU A 21 9.92 -5.48 5.20
C GLU A 21 10.24 -5.28 3.72
N PRO A 22 11.18 -6.04 3.14
CA PRO A 22 11.59 -5.84 1.76
C PRO A 22 10.37 -6.06 0.85
N ILE A 23 9.81 -4.97 0.33
CA ILE A 23 8.69 -5.03 -0.60
C ILE A 23 9.24 -5.45 -1.97
N ASN A 24 8.81 -6.62 -2.43
CA ASN A 24 9.20 -7.14 -3.74
C ASN A 24 8.47 -6.40 -4.87
N ARG A 25 9.08 -6.48 -6.06
CA ARG A 25 8.59 -5.84 -7.29
C ARG A 25 8.32 -6.92 -8.33
N TYR A 26 7.16 -6.86 -8.97
CA TYR A 26 6.75 -7.85 -9.97
C TYR A 26 6.28 -7.18 -11.26
N ASP A 27 6.79 -7.66 -12.39
CA ASP A 27 6.23 -7.36 -13.71
C ASP A 27 5.07 -8.31 -13.98
N ILE A 28 3.84 -7.77 -14.00
CA ILE A 28 2.61 -8.60 -13.98
C ILE A 28 2.00 -8.83 -15.37
N GLN A 29 2.62 -8.30 -16.44
CA GLN A 29 2.06 -8.33 -17.80
C GLN A 29 1.79 -9.75 -18.32
N ASP A 30 2.61 -10.73 -17.89
CA ASP A 30 2.51 -12.13 -18.29
C ASP A 30 1.84 -13.00 -17.21
N MET A 31 1.43 -12.40 -16.08
CA MET A 31 0.77 -13.08 -14.97
C MET A 31 -0.75 -13.07 -15.16
N THR A 32 -1.42 -14.06 -14.57
CA THR A 32 -2.88 -14.05 -14.42
C THR A 32 -3.31 -13.27 -13.18
N CYS A 33 -4.57 -12.84 -13.14
CA CYS A 33 -5.13 -12.15 -11.97
C CYS A 33 -4.98 -13.00 -10.68
N ASN A 34 -5.22 -14.31 -10.77
CA ASN A 34 -5.02 -15.22 -9.63
C ASN A 34 -3.55 -15.29 -9.18
N GLN A 35 -2.58 -15.20 -10.08
CA GLN A 35 -1.16 -15.16 -9.71
C GLN A 35 -0.80 -13.86 -8.99
N VAL A 36 -1.38 -12.73 -9.41
CA VAL A 36 -1.23 -11.44 -8.73
C VAL A 36 -1.79 -11.49 -7.31
N HIS A 37 -3.02 -12.00 -7.14
CA HIS A 37 -3.59 -12.19 -5.80
C HIS A 37 -2.75 -13.13 -4.95
N GLY A 38 -2.28 -14.25 -5.50
CA GLY A 38 -1.40 -15.15 -4.77
C GLY A 38 -0.07 -14.53 -4.34
N ILE A 39 0.43 -13.49 -5.03
CA ILE A 39 1.58 -12.70 -4.57
C ILE A 39 1.16 -11.81 -3.39
N LEU A 40 0.08 -11.05 -3.53
CA LEU A 40 -0.40 -10.14 -2.48
C LEU A 40 -0.76 -10.91 -1.21
N ASP A 41 -1.46 -12.03 -1.30
CA ASP A 41 -1.88 -12.86 -0.16
C ASP A 41 -0.68 -13.43 0.62
N ARG A 42 0.45 -13.71 -0.06
CA ARG A 42 1.65 -14.25 0.57
C ARG A 42 2.52 -13.18 1.22
N GLU A 43 2.53 -11.98 0.66
CA GLU A 43 3.47 -10.92 1.03
C GLU A 43 2.79 -9.76 1.78
N GLY A 44 1.46 -9.74 1.82
CA GLY A 44 0.64 -8.63 2.32
C GLY A 44 0.68 -7.41 1.41
N ALA A 45 1.85 -7.02 0.91
CA ALA A 45 2.02 -5.92 -0.02
C ALA A 45 3.13 -6.17 -1.04
N ALA A 46 2.89 -5.79 -2.30
CA ALA A 46 3.89 -5.86 -3.36
C ALA A 46 3.80 -4.65 -4.29
N ILE A 47 4.91 -4.32 -4.95
CA ILE A 47 4.92 -3.31 -6.02
C ILE A 47 4.64 -4.03 -7.33
N LEU A 48 3.52 -3.70 -7.96
CA LEU A 48 3.15 -4.27 -9.26
C LEU A 48 3.56 -3.29 -10.37
N ARG A 49 4.19 -3.80 -11.42
CA ARG A 49 4.64 -3.02 -12.59
C ARG A 49 3.93 -3.52 -13.83
N TYR A 50 3.37 -2.59 -14.61
CA TYR A 50 2.65 -2.94 -15.83
C TYR A 50 2.60 -1.76 -16.81
N PRO A 51 2.50 -2.02 -18.13
CA PRO A 51 2.30 -0.97 -19.12
C PRO A 51 1.00 -0.21 -18.89
N SER A 52 1.03 1.11 -19.10
CA SER A 52 -0.15 1.95 -18.98
C SER A 52 -1.26 1.51 -19.96
N PRO A 53 -2.49 1.24 -19.48
CA PRO A 53 -3.61 0.85 -20.35
C PRO A 53 -3.99 1.88 -21.41
N SER A 54 -3.58 3.15 -21.23
CA SER A 54 -3.87 4.23 -22.19
C SER A 54 -3.02 4.22 -23.45
N GLY A 55 -2.08 3.28 -23.58
CA GLY A 55 -1.17 3.21 -24.74
C GLY A 55 -0.07 4.27 -24.73
N SER A 56 0.11 5.00 -23.61
CA SER A 56 1.11 6.07 -23.49
C SER A 56 2.59 5.61 -23.48
N GLY A 57 2.85 4.30 -23.55
CA GLY A 57 4.20 3.72 -23.45
C GLY A 57 4.84 3.80 -22.05
N ARG A 58 4.16 4.41 -21.07
CA ARG A 58 4.65 4.50 -19.69
C ARG A 58 4.46 3.17 -18.95
N ILE A 59 5.42 2.81 -18.11
CA ILE A 59 5.24 1.74 -17.12
C ILE A 59 4.66 2.37 -15.85
N LEU A 60 3.47 1.90 -15.48
CA LEU A 60 2.88 2.21 -14.19
C LEU A 60 3.45 1.27 -13.16
N TYR A 61 3.67 1.81 -11.97
CA TYR A 61 4.04 1.03 -10.81
C TYR A 61 3.43 1.69 -9.60
N ASP A 62 2.84 0.87 -8.75
CA ASP A 62 2.27 1.32 -7.47
C ASP A 62 2.38 0.18 -6.48
N ARG A 63 2.19 0.49 -5.21
CA ARG A 63 2.15 -0.52 -4.14
C ARG A 63 0.71 -0.97 -3.94
N TYR A 64 0.52 -2.27 -4.02
CA TYR A 64 -0.76 -2.92 -3.82
C TYR A 64 -0.72 -3.78 -2.55
N VAL A 65 -1.87 -3.95 -1.93
CA VAL A 65 -2.03 -4.68 -0.67
C VAL A 65 -3.12 -5.74 -0.78
N ASP A 66 -3.05 -6.78 0.05
CA ASP A 66 -4.07 -7.81 0.18
C ASP A 66 -5.29 -7.34 0.99
N SER A 67 -5.06 -6.47 1.98
CA SER A 67 -6.06 -6.09 2.98
C SER A 67 -6.08 -4.58 3.25
N PRO A 68 -7.27 -3.98 3.45
CA PRO A 68 -7.40 -2.57 3.86
C PRO A 68 -6.72 -2.24 5.18
N THR A 69 -6.61 -3.22 6.07
CA THR A 69 -6.00 -3.07 7.40
C THR A 69 -4.53 -2.64 7.32
N ILE A 70 -3.82 -3.03 6.26
CA ILE A 70 -2.44 -2.61 6.00
C ILE A 70 -2.37 -1.09 5.80
N CYS A 71 -3.31 -0.52 5.05
CA CYS A 71 -3.36 0.93 4.83
C CYS A 71 -3.72 1.68 6.12
N PHE A 72 -4.68 1.16 6.89
CA PHE A 72 -5.06 1.72 8.18
C PHE A 72 -3.89 1.76 9.17
N GLY A 73 -3.11 0.67 9.27
CA GLY A 73 -1.91 0.61 10.11
C GLY A 73 -0.83 1.63 9.74
N GLN A 74 -0.90 2.22 8.54
CA GLN A 74 0.00 3.26 8.05
C GLN A 74 -0.60 4.68 8.14
N GLY A 75 -1.76 4.84 8.78
CA GLY A 75 -2.45 6.13 8.86
C GLY A 75 -3.09 6.56 7.54
N GLY A 76 -3.40 5.60 6.67
CA GLY A 76 -4.10 5.81 5.41
C GLY A 76 -5.37 4.96 5.30
N HIS A 77 -5.93 4.89 4.09
CA HIS A 77 -7.07 4.05 3.75
C HIS A 77 -6.80 3.29 2.45
N ALA A 78 -7.49 2.17 2.26
CA ALA A 78 -7.42 1.44 1.00
C ALA A 78 -8.40 2.02 -0.02
N VAL A 79 -7.96 2.05 -1.27
CA VAL A 79 -8.78 2.36 -2.43
C VAL A 79 -8.72 1.22 -3.43
N GLN A 80 -9.86 0.89 -4.02
CA GLN A 80 -9.93 -0.09 -5.09
C GLN A 80 -9.26 0.44 -6.36
N ARG A 81 -8.46 -0.41 -6.98
CA ARG A 81 -7.78 -0.16 -8.25
C ARG A 81 -7.89 -1.39 -9.12
N VAL A 82 -7.66 -1.20 -10.41
CA VAL A 82 -7.57 -2.31 -11.35
C VAL A 82 -6.21 -2.31 -12.03
N VAL A 83 -5.68 -3.51 -12.23
CA VAL A 83 -4.44 -3.73 -12.98
C VAL A 83 -4.69 -4.65 -14.17
N PRO A 84 -4.07 -4.39 -15.34
CA PRO A 84 -4.14 -5.30 -16.46
C PRO A 84 -3.24 -6.51 -16.22
N THR A 85 -3.77 -7.69 -16.50
CA THR A 85 -3.09 -8.99 -16.42
C THR A 85 -3.32 -9.74 -17.73
N ARG A 86 -2.64 -10.88 -17.92
CA ARG A 86 -2.71 -11.66 -19.17
C ARG A 86 -4.12 -12.14 -19.50
N ASP A 87 -4.89 -12.54 -18.49
CA ASP A 87 -6.22 -13.14 -18.64
C ASP A 87 -7.37 -12.13 -18.47
N THR A 88 -7.14 -11.00 -17.80
CA THR A 88 -8.13 -9.92 -17.66
C THR A 88 -7.51 -8.53 -17.67
N LYS A 89 -8.19 -7.57 -18.31
CA LYS A 89 -7.77 -6.17 -18.36
C LYS A 89 -8.05 -5.39 -17.07
N GLY A 90 -8.83 -5.96 -16.16
CA GLY A 90 -9.27 -5.28 -14.94
C GLY A 90 -9.25 -6.20 -13.72
N CYS A 91 -8.07 -6.72 -13.36
CA CYS A 91 -7.91 -7.48 -12.13
C CYS A 91 -8.06 -6.54 -10.92
N PRO A 92 -9.02 -6.77 -10.00
CA PRO A 92 -9.26 -5.90 -8.85
C PRO A 92 -8.14 -6.02 -7.83
N THR A 93 -7.69 -4.89 -7.29
CA THR A 93 -6.59 -4.79 -6.33
C THR A 93 -6.83 -3.62 -5.38
N LEU A 94 -6.09 -3.54 -4.29
CA LEU A 94 -6.15 -2.42 -3.34
C LEU A 94 -4.84 -1.66 -3.34
N SER A 95 -4.89 -0.33 -3.30
CA SER A 95 -3.72 0.52 -3.04
C SER A 95 -3.98 1.43 -1.85
N CYS A 96 -2.93 1.87 -1.14
CA CYS A 96 -3.09 2.79 -0.02
C CYS A 96 -3.07 4.26 -0.47
N ARG A 97 -3.93 5.06 0.14
CA ARG A 97 -3.92 6.53 0.07
C ARG A 97 -3.68 7.12 1.46
N PRO A 98 -2.92 8.23 1.56
CA PRO A 98 -2.67 8.87 2.85
C PRO A 98 -3.94 9.55 3.39
N GLY A 99 -4.04 9.63 4.71
CA GLY A 99 -5.12 10.34 5.39
C GLY A 99 -6.40 9.50 5.56
N PRO A 100 -7.39 10.05 6.26
CA PRO A 100 -8.69 9.41 6.38
C PRO A 100 -9.33 9.27 4.99
N PRO A 101 -10.18 8.26 4.81
CA PRO A 101 -10.96 8.16 3.59
C PRO A 101 -11.87 9.39 3.43
N GLU A 102 -11.89 9.99 2.24
CA GLU A 102 -12.88 10.99 1.84
C GLU A 102 -14.13 10.27 1.31
N CYS A 103 -14.82 9.48 2.15
CA CYS A 103 -16.12 8.94 1.77
C CYS A 103 -17.25 9.82 2.33
N ASP A 104 -18.25 10.13 1.52
CA ASP A 104 -19.43 10.97 1.87
C ASP A 104 -20.47 10.24 2.77
N THR A 105 -20.05 9.25 3.56
CA THR A 105 -20.96 8.38 4.31
C THR A 105 -20.78 8.50 5.83
N LEU A 106 -21.85 8.95 6.47
CA LEU A 106 -21.99 9.01 7.93
C LEU A 106 -22.16 7.60 8.52
N GLY A 107 -21.06 6.96 8.89
CA GLY A 107 -21.08 5.87 9.87
C GLY A 107 -20.43 4.55 9.43
N PHE A 108 -19.52 4.08 10.28
CA PHE A 108 -18.97 2.71 10.36
C PHE A 108 -17.93 2.24 9.33
N ASP A 109 -17.76 2.89 8.18
CA ASP A 109 -16.79 2.47 7.13
C ASP A 109 -15.41 3.15 7.24
N MET A 110 -14.82 3.15 8.44
CA MET A 110 -13.52 3.81 8.71
C MET A 110 -12.31 3.16 8.02
N PHE A 111 -12.49 2.08 7.25
CA PHE A 111 -11.42 1.23 6.74
C PHE A 111 -11.40 1.05 5.22
N TYR A 112 -12.49 1.38 4.50
CA TYR A 112 -12.64 1.11 3.06
C TYR A 112 -13.65 2.08 2.45
N CYS A 113 -13.28 2.80 1.38
CA CYS A 113 -14.28 3.48 0.54
C CYS A 113 -14.74 2.52 -0.55
N ASP A 114 -15.99 2.07 -0.46
CA ASP A 114 -16.66 1.43 -1.58
C ASP A 114 -17.20 2.55 -2.49
N ASN A 115 -16.57 2.72 -3.65
CA ASN A 115 -16.94 3.79 -4.58
C ASN A 115 -17.95 3.21 -5.58
N ASP A 116 -19.16 2.92 -5.12
CA ASP A 116 -20.29 2.52 -5.97
C ASP A 116 -20.89 3.76 -6.69
N ASN A 117 -20.14 4.32 -7.64
CA ASN A 117 -20.59 4.86 -8.95
C ASN A 117 -19.44 5.50 -9.74
#